data_AF-A0A0Q5A2R8-F1
#
_entry.id   AF-A0A0Q5A2R8-F1
#
_cell.length_a   1.000
_cell.length_b   1.000
_cell.length_c   1.000
_cell.angle_alpha   90.00
_cell.angle_beta   90.00
_cell.angle_gamma   90.00
#
_symmetry.space_group_name_H-M   'P 1'
#
loop_
_entity.id
_entity.type
_entity.pdbx_description
1 polymer ?
#
loop_
_entity_poly.entity_id
_entity_poly.type
_entity_poly.pdbx_seq_one_letter_code
_entity_poly.pdbx_strand_id
1 'polypeptide(L)'
;MTRTDTGRASAEQLALILTTRRAESDEDAAATDAEILAHVRNTLTLPGEGCPGGFPVTDDGSDYAAALIAFLSPVPTADAMLATIESLHQQVWAAAPVLTVETVTDDGETYPALRCPACGQLVTDSGDLYAVDVSTRWSTAETDAEHQQMSMTRGDDDYSSTLYYLHAAGEPHAVVPPEGWTESWN
;
A
#
# COMPACT_ATOMS: atom_id res chain seq x y z
N MET A 1 -12.16 -1.79 34.00
CA MET A 1 -12.02 -0.50 33.29
C MET A 1 -12.07 -0.80 31.80
N THR A 2 -13.18 -0.46 31.15
CA THR A 2 -13.31 -0.47 29.69
C THR A 2 -12.39 0.61 29.14
N ARG A 3 -11.48 0.23 28.23
CA ARG A 3 -10.60 1.17 27.54
C ARG A 3 -11.46 2.02 26.61
N THR A 4 -11.47 3.34 26.80
CA THR A 4 -12.17 4.26 25.88
C THR A 4 -11.56 4.12 24.49
N ASP A 5 -12.38 3.81 23.49
CA ASP A 5 -11.96 3.81 22.09
C ASP A 5 -11.68 5.25 21.67
N THR A 6 -10.42 5.51 21.32
CA THR A 6 -9.91 6.83 20.98
C THR A 6 -9.76 7.00 19.47
N GLY A 7 -10.16 5.99 18.68
CA GLY A 7 -9.86 5.96 17.26
C GLY A 7 -8.36 6.14 17.02
N ARG A 8 -8.01 7.01 16.07
CA ARG A 8 -6.63 7.39 15.75
C ARG A 8 -6.14 8.65 16.47
N ALA A 9 -6.95 9.25 17.34
CA ALA A 9 -6.57 10.51 18.00
C ALA A 9 -5.39 10.34 18.97
N SER A 10 -4.44 11.27 18.89
CA SER A 10 -3.36 11.42 19.87
C SER A 10 -3.88 11.96 21.21
N ALA A 11 -3.07 11.87 22.27
CA ALA A 11 -3.43 12.44 23.57
C ALA A 11 -3.64 13.97 23.50
N GLU A 12 -2.85 14.68 22.69
CA GLU A 12 -2.99 16.12 22.47
C GLU A 12 -4.28 16.45 21.72
N GLN A 13 -4.63 15.65 20.71
CA GLN A 13 -5.90 15.80 19.98
C GLN A 13 -7.11 15.54 20.88
N LEU A 14 -7.04 14.53 21.76
CA LEU A 14 -8.10 14.29 22.76
C LEU A 14 -8.23 15.47 23.73
N ALA A 15 -7.11 16.01 24.22
CA ALA A 15 -7.13 17.18 25.10
C ALA A 15 -7.72 18.42 24.40
N LEU A 16 -7.41 18.61 23.12
CA LEU A 16 -8.01 19.67 22.31
C LEU A 16 -9.52 19.49 22.20
N ILE A 17 -10.00 18.30 21.85
CA ILE A 17 -11.44 18.01 21.76
C ILE A 17 -12.14 18.33 23.08
N LEU A 18 -11.61 17.82 24.19
CA LEU A 18 -12.19 18.02 25.52
C LEU A 18 -12.22 19.49 25.93
N THR A 19 -11.15 20.23 25.64
CA THR A 19 -11.05 21.66 25.98
C THR A 19 -12.04 22.48 25.17
N THR A 20 -12.11 22.26 23.86
CA THR A 20 -13.03 22.97 22.97
C THR A 20 -14.49 22.68 23.34
N ARG A 21 -14.85 21.40 23.54
CA ARG A 21 -16.21 20.99 23.93
C ARG A 21 -16.67 21.63 25.24
N ARG A 22 -15.79 21.66 26.24
CA ARG A 22 -16.06 22.33 27.53
C ARG A 22 -16.25 23.83 27.42
N ALA A 23 -15.56 24.48 26.48
CA ALA A 23 -15.68 25.91 26.26
C ALA A 23 -16.94 26.28 25.48
N GLU A 24 -17.42 25.39 24.60
CA GLU A 24 -18.54 25.65 23.70
C GLU A 24 -19.90 25.18 24.23
N SER A 25 -19.94 24.26 25.20
CA SER A 25 -21.17 23.67 25.72
C SER A 25 -21.21 23.67 27.26
N ASP A 26 -22.22 24.33 27.82
CA ASP A 26 -22.50 24.31 29.26
C ASP A 26 -22.81 22.89 29.77
N GLU A 27 -23.35 22.03 28.92
CA GLU A 27 -23.60 20.60 29.24
C GLU A 27 -22.28 19.84 29.39
N ASP A 28 -21.27 20.16 28.58
CA ASP A 28 -19.96 19.50 28.63
C ASP A 28 -19.05 20.10 29.72
N ALA A 29 -19.32 21.33 30.20
CA ALA A 29 -18.49 22.04 31.17
C ALA A 29 -18.30 21.27 32.50
N ALA A 30 -19.32 20.53 32.94
CA ALA A 30 -19.29 19.70 34.15
C ALA A 30 -19.18 18.18 33.86
N ALA A 31 -19.22 17.78 32.58
CA ALA A 31 -19.18 16.38 32.18
C ALA A 31 -17.77 15.78 32.31
N THR A 32 -17.73 14.47 32.56
CA THR A 32 -16.48 13.71 32.54
C THR A 32 -15.95 13.59 31.11
N ASP A 33 -14.63 13.39 30.97
CA ASP A 33 -14.01 13.22 29.64
C ASP A 33 -14.66 12.07 28.85
N ALA A 34 -15.04 10.99 29.53
CA ALA A 34 -15.69 9.84 28.90
C ALA A 34 -17.09 10.17 28.37
N GLU A 35 -17.87 10.99 29.08
CA GLU A 35 -19.20 11.43 28.65
C GLU A 35 -19.11 12.35 27.43
N ILE A 36 -18.17 13.30 27.44
CA ILE A 36 -17.93 14.20 26.31
C ILE A 36 -17.54 13.40 25.06
N LEU A 37 -16.57 12.50 25.18
CA LEU A 37 -16.10 11.68 24.05
C LEU A 37 -17.18 10.72 23.54
N ALA A 38 -17.99 10.14 24.43
CA ALA A 38 -19.13 9.31 24.03
C ALA A 38 -20.20 10.13 23.31
N HIS A 39 -20.49 11.34 23.79
CA HIS A 39 -21.42 12.26 23.12
C HIS A 39 -20.94 12.62 21.72
N VAL A 40 -19.66 12.97 21.55
CA VAL A 40 -19.06 13.24 20.24
C VAL A 40 -19.21 12.04 19.30
N ARG A 41 -18.91 10.83 19.75
CA ARG A 41 -19.01 9.61 18.92
C ARG A 41 -20.44 9.24 18.54
N ASN A 42 -21.42 9.60 19.38
CA ASN A 42 -22.84 9.34 19.13
C ASN A 42 -23.50 10.40 18.23
N THR A 43 -22.90 11.58 18.10
CA THR A 43 -23.51 12.72 17.40
C THR A 43 -22.77 13.12 16.13
N LEU A 44 -21.47 12.88 16.04
CA LEU A 44 -20.66 13.25 14.89
C LEU A 44 -20.26 12.03 14.06
N THR A 45 -20.13 12.25 12.75
CA THR A 45 -19.64 11.25 11.79
C THR A 45 -18.46 11.79 10.98
N LEU A 46 -17.75 10.90 10.29
CA LEU A 46 -16.66 11.31 9.41
C LEU A 46 -17.17 12.18 8.25
N PRO A 47 -16.31 13.06 7.69
CA PRO A 47 -16.67 13.88 6.55
C PRO A 47 -17.22 13.03 5.40
N GLY A 48 -18.36 13.43 4.83
CA GLY A 48 -19.03 12.70 3.74
C GLY A 48 -19.83 11.46 4.17
N GLU A 49 -19.68 10.99 5.41
CA GLU A 49 -20.46 9.88 5.96
C GLU A 49 -21.70 10.43 6.69
N GLY A 50 -22.74 10.81 5.95
CA GLY A 50 -24.02 11.21 6.54
C GLY A 50 -24.86 9.98 6.91
N CYS A 51 -25.10 9.75 8.20
CA CYS A 51 -26.08 8.76 8.69
C CYS A 51 -27.27 9.48 9.35
N PRO A 52 -28.50 8.91 9.33
CA PRO A 52 -29.63 9.50 10.04
C PRO A 52 -29.31 9.70 11.53
N GLY A 53 -29.22 10.97 11.97
CA GLY A 53 -28.92 11.36 13.34
C GLY A 53 -27.45 11.73 13.64
N GLY A 54 -26.54 11.55 12.68
CA GLY A 54 -25.13 11.97 12.79
C GLY A 54 -24.85 13.23 11.98
N PHE A 55 -24.14 14.19 12.57
CA PHE A 55 -23.67 15.40 11.89
C PHE A 55 -22.24 15.18 11.39
N PRO A 56 -21.99 15.25 10.07
CA PRO A 56 -20.63 15.09 9.56
C PRO A 56 -19.74 16.22 10.05
N VAL A 57 -18.54 15.88 10.51
CA VAL A 57 -17.51 16.87 10.81
C VAL A 57 -17.20 17.65 9.53
N THR A 58 -17.19 18.97 9.63
CA THR A 58 -16.72 19.83 8.53
C THR A 58 -15.20 19.84 8.58
N ASP A 59 -14.55 19.31 7.54
CA ASP A 59 -13.11 19.42 7.38
C ASP A 59 -12.75 20.81 6.84
N ASP A 60 -12.60 21.76 7.77
CA ASP A 60 -12.25 23.16 7.49
C ASP A 60 -10.74 23.43 7.58
N GLY A 61 -9.93 22.37 7.75
CA GLY A 61 -8.48 22.45 7.93
C GLY A 61 -8.04 22.92 9.32
N SER A 62 -8.96 23.10 10.28
CA SER A 62 -8.59 23.43 11.66
C SER A 62 -8.04 22.23 12.43
N ASP A 63 -7.18 22.48 13.42
CA ASP A 63 -6.66 21.44 14.31
C ASP A 63 -7.77 20.70 15.06
N TYR A 64 -8.88 21.40 15.35
CA TYR A 64 -10.03 20.80 16.01
C TYR A 64 -10.80 19.85 15.08
N ALA A 65 -11.05 20.25 13.83
CA ALA A 65 -11.64 19.35 12.83
C ALA A 65 -10.75 18.12 12.60
N ALA A 66 -9.43 18.33 12.47
CA ALA A 66 -8.47 17.23 12.34
C ALA A 66 -8.48 16.29 13.57
N ALA A 67 -8.58 16.83 14.78
CA ALA A 67 -8.70 16.04 16.00
C ALA A 67 -9.99 15.21 16.03
N LEU A 68 -11.15 15.81 15.69
CA LEU A 68 -12.42 15.11 15.62
C LEU A 68 -12.40 13.98 14.57
N ILE A 69 -11.85 14.24 13.38
CA ILE A 69 -11.68 13.24 12.32
C ILE A 69 -10.79 12.09 12.81
N ALA A 70 -9.67 12.39 13.47
CA ALA A 70 -8.80 11.36 14.03
C ALA A 70 -9.50 10.52 15.10
N PHE A 71 -10.30 11.14 15.98
CA PHE A 71 -11.03 10.45 17.06
C PHE A 71 -12.13 9.53 16.53
N LEU A 72 -12.84 9.96 15.48
CA LEU A 72 -13.91 9.19 14.83
C LEU A 72 -13.36 8.13 13.87
N SER A 73 -12.14 8.31 13.36
CA SER A 73 -11.49 7.34 12.47
C SER A 73 -11.14 6.06 13.23
N PRO A 74 -11.61 4.89 12.77
CA PRO A 74 -11.27 3.63 13.41
C PRO A 74 -9.77 3.34 13.26
N VAL A 75 -9.19 2.74 14.31
CA VAL A 75 -7.87 2.11 14.18
C VAL A 75 -8.01 0.94 13.21
N PRO A 76 -7.23 0.90 12.12
CA PRO A 76 -7.33 -0.21 11.18
C PRO A 76 -6.94 -1.50 11.89
N THR A 77 -7.73 -2.55 11.66
CA THR A 77 -7.40 -3.89 12.16
C THR A 77 -6.18 -4.43 11.39
N ALA A 78 -5.49 -5.42 11.97
CA ALA A 78 -4.39 -6.08 11.27
C ALA A 78 -4.86 -6.64 9.91
N ASP A 79 -6.05 -7.24 9.86
CA ASP A 79 -6.62 -7.76 8.61
C ASP A 79 -6.87 -6.66 7.56
N ALA A 80 -7.35 -5.48 7.98
CA ALA A 80 -7.54 -4.34 7.08
C ALA A 80 -6.19 -3.79 6.56
N MET A 81 -5.16 -3.78 7.40
CA MET A 81 -3.80 -3.40 6.96
C MET A 81 -3.25 -4.41 5.95
N LEU A 82 -3.40 -5.72 6.20
CA LEU A 82 -2.95 -6.77 5.28
C LEU A 82 -3.66 -6.68 3.92
N ALA A 83 -4.98 -6.45 3.91
CA ALA A 83 -5.74 -6.21 2.67
C ALA A 83 -5.25 -4.95 1.92
N THR A 84 -4.85 -3.90 2.65
CA THR A 84 -4.27 -2.70 2.05
C THR A 84 -2.93 -3.00 1.40
N ILE A 85 -2.07 -3.79 2.05
CA ILE A 85 -0.78 -4.23 1.49
C ILE A 85 -1.00 -5.03 0.20
N GLU A 86 -1.92 -6.00 0.20
CA GLU A 86 -2.25 -6.78 -1.00
C GLU A 86 -2.76 -5.89 -2.15
N SER A 87 -3.65 -4.93 -1.85
CA SER A 87 -4.13 -3.98 -2.85
C SER A 87 -3.01 -3.09 -3.40
N LEU A 88 -2.08 -2.65 -2.55
CA LEU A 88 -0.92 -1.87 -2.99
C LEU A 88 -0.01 -2.71 -3.90
N HIS A 89 0.19 -3.99 -3.61
CA HIS A 89 0.97 -4.89 -4.48
C HIS A 89 0.33 -4.99 -5.87
N GLN A 90 -0.99 -5.17 -5.94
CA GLN A 90 -1.73 -5.20 -7.21
C GLN A 90 -1.61 -3.88 -7.98
N GLN A 91 -1.66 -2.75 -7.28
CA GLN A 91 -1.48 -1.42 -7.89
C GLN A 91 -0.07 -1.22 -8.45
N VAL A 92 0.96 -1.71 -7.77
CA VAL A 92 2.34 -1.70 -8.27
C VAL A 92 2.43 -2.48 -9.59
N TRP A 93 1.87 -3.69 -9.64
CA TRP A 93 1.86 -4.50 -10.86
C TRP A 93 1.10 -3.84 -12.00
N ALA A 94 -0.03 -3.19 -11.71
CA ALA A 94 -0.84 -2.50 -12.72
C ALA A 94 -0.16 -1.24 -13.27
N ALA A 95 0.66 -0.57 -12.45
CA ALA A 95 1.36 0.66 -12.84
C ALA A 95 2.72 0.39 -13.51
N ALA A 96 3.36 -0.74 -13.21
CA ALA A 96 4.65 -1.12 -13.76
C ALA A 96 4.55 -1.42 -15.27
N PRO A 97 5.52 -0.98 -16.08
CA PRO A 97 5.58 -1.34 -17.49
C PRO A 97 5.71 -2.86 -17.69
N VAL A 98 4.85 -3.41 -18.55
CA VAL A 98 4.84 -4.83 -18.90
C VAL A 98 5.93 -5.10 -19.93
N LEU A 99 6.80 -6.08 -19.67
CA LEU A 99 7.80 -6.54 -20.65
C LEU A 99 7.11 -7.06 -21.91
N THR A 100 7.70 -6.81 -23.07
CA THR A 100 7.14 -7.24 -24.35
C THR A 100 7.96 -8.37 -24.95
N VAL A 101 7.30 -9.46 -25.35
CA VAL A 101 7.96 -10.54 -26.08
C VAL A 101 8.30 -10.06 -27.49
N GLU A 102 9.57 -10.19 -27.88
CA GLU A 102 10.09 -9.84 -29.20
C GLU A 102 10.91 -11.00 -29.76
N THR A 103 10.85 -11.20 -31.08
CA THR A 103 11.74 -12.14 -31.77
C THR A 103 13.01 -11.41 -32.18
N VAL A 104 14.15 -11.87 -31.66
CA VAL A 104 15.47 -11.31 -31.92
C VAL A 104 16.25 -12.28 -32.79
N THR A 105 17.00 -11.76 -33.77
CA THR A 105 18.02 -12.54 -34.50
C THR A 105 19.39 -11.99 -34.13
N ASP A 106 20.21 -12.82 -33.51
CA ASP A 106 21.57 -12.49 -33.11
C ASP A 106 22.51 -13.64 -33.49
N ASP A 107 23.68 -13.31 -34.04
CA ASP A 107 24.68 -14.27 -34.54
C ASP A 107 24.15 -15.40 -35.45
N GLY A 108 23.03 -15.17 -36.13
CA GLY A 108 22.39 -16.13 -37.03
C GLY A 108 21.38 -17.07 -36.37
N GLU A 109 21.17 -16.93 -35.06
CA GLU A 109 20.13 -17.63 -34.30
C GLU A 109 18.95 -16.69 -34.04
N THR A 110 17.73 -17.23 -34.12
CA THR A 110 16.50 -16.49 -33.87
C THR A 110 15.80 -17.05 -32.67
N TYR A 111 15.59 -16.23 -31.64
CA TYR A 111 15.00 -16.64 -30.37
C TYR A 111 14.02 -15.58 -29.84
N PRO A 112 13.02 -15.96 -29.02
CA PRO A 112 12.20 -14.99 -28.31
C PRO A 112 13.00 -14.39 -27.14
N ALA A 113 12.85 -13.08 -26.94
CA ALA A 113 13.43 -12.34 -25.82
C ALA A 113 12.39 -11.38 -25.24
N LEU A 114 12.64 -10.87 -24.04
CA LEU A 114 11.84 -9.80 -23.45
C LEU A 114 12.49 -8.45 -23.70
N ARG A 115 11.74 -7.48 -24.19
CA ARG A 115 12.15 -6.08 -24.25
C ARG A 115 11.49 -5.29 -23.14
N CYS A 116 12.27 -4.47 -22.45
CA CYS A 116 11.73 -3.51 -21.50
C CYS A 116 11.22 -2.27 -22.22
N PRO A 117 9.93 -1.91 -22.09
CA PRO A 117 9.36 -0.73 -22.75
C PRO A 117 9.84 0.60 -22.13
N ALA A 118 10.35 0.59 -20.89
CA ALA A 118 10.78 1.80 -20.20
C ALA A 118 12.17 2.28 -20.65
N CYS A 119 13.14 1.38 -20.76
CA CYS A 119 14.50 1.71 -21.20
C CYS A 119 14.82 1.26 -22.64
N GLY A 120 13.92 0.49 -23.27
CA GLY A 120 14.10 -0.06 -24.62
C GLY A 120 15.14 -1.16 -24.72
N GLN A 121 15.82 -1.55 -23.64
CA GLN A 121 16.82 -2.61 -23.64
C GLN A 121 16.16 -4.00 -23.63
N LEU A 122 16.85 -4.99 -24.19
CA LEU A 122 16.49 -6.38 -23.98
C LEU A 122 16.81 -6.75 -22.53
N VAL A 123 15.87 -7.45 -21.89
CA VAL A 123 16.14 -8.17 -20.66
C VAL A 123 16.92 -9.40 -21.07
N THR A 124 18.17 -9.47 -20.62
CA THR A 124 19.09 -10.55 -20.96
C THR A 124 19.50 -11.28 -19.69
N ASP A 125 20.04 -12.48 -19.86
CA ASP A 125 20.54 -13.32 -18.76
C ASP A 125 21.81 -12.73 -18.11
N SER A 126 22.23 -11.51 -18.45
CA SER A 126 23.43 -10.84 -17.91
C SER A 126 23.31 -10.34 -16.47
N GLY A 127 22.25 -10.72 -15.74
CA GLY A 127 22.08 -10.38 -14.33
C GLY A 127 21.52 -8.98 -14.07
N ASP A 128 20.80 -8.41 -15.04
CA ASP A 128 20.18 -7.09 -14.92
C ASP A 128 18.70 -7.15 -14.51
N LEU A 129 18.16 -8.34 -14.24
CA LEU A 129 16.79 -8.53 -13.76
C LEU A 129 16.79 -9.15 -12.35
N TYR A 130 15.96 -8.58 -11.48
CA TYR A 130 15.82 -9.03 -10.10
C TYR A 130 14.35 -9.17 -9.72
N ALA A 131 13.99 -10.27 -9.07
CA ALA A 131 12.74 -10.37 -8.35
C ALA A 131 12.89 -9.67 -6.99
N VAL A 132 12.04 -8.68 -6.72
CA VAL A 132 12.03 -7.95 -5.45
C VAL A 132 10.91 -8.48 -4.58
N ASP A 133 11.20 -8.89 -3.34
CA ASP A 133 10.20 -9.39 -2.41
C ASP A 133 9.54 -8.28 -1.56
N VAL A 134 8.57 -8.67 -0.73
CA VAL A 134 7.87 -7.75 0.18
C VAL A 134 8.77 -7.13 1.27
N SER A 135 9.93 -7.73 1.52
CA SER A 135 10.98 -7.21 2.41
C SER A 135 11.99 -6.35 1.65
N THR A 136 11.73 -6.02 0.38
CA THR A 136 12.57 -5.24 -0.53
C THR A 136 13.92 -5.88 -0.85
N ARG A 137 14.08 -7.19 -0.61
CA ARG A 137 15.29 -7.93 -0.98
C ARG A 137 15.26 -8.31 -2.45
N TRP A 138 16.43 -8.39 -3.05
CA TRP A 138 16.60 -8.63 -4.49
C TRP A 138 17.19 -10.02 -4.70
N SER A 139 16.50 -10.84 -5.49
CA SER A 139 16.99 -12.13 -5.96
C SER A 139 17.19 -12.05 -7.46
N THR A 140 18.29 -12.57 -7.98
CA THR A 140 18.51 -12.62 -9.43
C THR A 140 17.39 -13.39 -10.09
N ALA A 141 16.83 -12.79 -11.16
CA ALA A 141 15.81 -13.40 -11.98
C ALA A 141 16.34 -13.59 -13.41
N GLU A 142 16.05 -14.73 -14.00
CA GLU A 142 16.36 -15.09 -15.37
C GLU A 142 15.05 -15.32 -16.13
N THR A 143 15.06 -15.02 -17.43
CA THR A 143 13.87 -15.09 -18.27
C THR A 143 13.97 -16.27 -19.21
N ASP A 144 13.01 -17.19 -19.16
CA ASP A 144 12.83 -18.22 -20.17
C ASP A 144 11.63 -17.85 -21.04
N ALA A 145 11.91 -17.11 -22.12
CA ALA A 145 10.88 -16.63 -23.02
C ALA A 145 10.23 -17.72 -23.87
N GLU A 146 10.90 -18.85 -24.06
CA GLU A 146 10.34 -20.00 -24.77
C GLU A 146 9.27 -20.70 -23.94
N HIS A 147 9.51 -20.85 -22.64
CA HIS A 147 8.58 -21.50 -21.71
C HIS A 147 7.70 -20.52 -20.94
N GLN A 148 7.79 -19.21 -21.23
CA GLN A 148 7.02 -18.15 -20.55
C GLN A 148 7.21 -18.22 -19.03
N GLN A 149 8.47 -18.29 -18.60
CA GLN A 149 8.81 -18.49 -17.20
C GLN A 149 9.83 -17.46 -16.72
N MET A 150 9.62 -16.98 -15.51
CA MET A 150 10.61 -16.26 -14.71
C MET A 150 11.24 -17.25 -13.73
N SER A 151 12.54 -17.48 -13.85
CA SER A 151 13.29 -18.32 -12.91
C SER A 151 14.04 -17.45 -11.92
N MET A 152 13.91 -17.75 -10.63
CA MET A 152 14.61 -17.04 -9.57
C MET A 152 15.49 -18.02 -8.83
N THR A 153 16.76 -17.65 -8.66
CA THR A 153 17.68 -18.42 -7.84
C THR A 153 17.50 -18.03 -6.38
N ARG A 154 17.14 -18.99 -5.53
CA ARG A 154 17.02 -18.79 -4.09
C ARG A 154 18.38 -18.45 -3.49
N GLY A 155 18.41 -17.40 -2.68
CA GLY A 155 19.40 -17.30 -1.61
C GLY A 155 19.14 -18.35 -0.53
N ASP A 156 19.88 -18.34 0.57
CA ASP A 156 19.76 -19.33 1.65
C ASP A 156 18.38 -19.40 2.36
N ASP A 157 17.40 -18.53 2.03
CA ASP A 157 16.07 -18.55 2.65
C ASP A 157 14.95 -18.96 1.66
N ASP A 158 13.91 -19.61 2.19
CA ASP A 158 12.65 -19.95 1.48
C ASP A 158 11.83 -18.68 1.19
N TYR A 159 11.79 -18.24 -0.06
CA TYR A 159 10.97 -17.11 -0.52
C TYR A 159 9.81 -17.59 -1.39
N SER A 160 8.65 -16.93 -1.29
CA SER A 160 7.43 -17.38 -1.98
C SER A 160 6.59 -16.28 -2.64
N SER A 161 7.05 -15.03 -2.72
CA SER A 161 6.31 -14.01 -3.48
C SER A 161 7.18 -12.86 -4.00
N THR A 162 7.11 -12.66 -5.31
CA THR A 162 7.65 -11.48 -5.98
C THR A 162 6.68 -10.31 -5.83
N LEU A 163 7.15 -9.19 -5.29
CA LEU A 163 6.42 -7.93 -5.25
C LEU A 163 6.44 -7.22 -6.61
N TYR A 164 7.58 -7.21 -7.30
CA TYR A 164 7.75 -6.74 -8.68
C TYR A 164 9.12 -7.18 -9.22
N TYR A 165 9.37 -7.00 -10.51
CA TYR A 165 10.69 -7.23 -11.09
C TYR A 165 11.41 -5.90 -11.27
N LEU A 166 12.66 -5.82 -10.84
CA LEU A 166 13.52 -4.67 -11.09
C LEU A 166 14.41 -4.95 -12.29
N HIS A 167 14.31 -4.10 -13.31
CA HIS A 167 15.27 -4.10 -14.40
C HIS A 167 16.32 -3.02 -14.14
N ALA A 168 17.56 -3.46 -13.93
CA ALA A 168 18.69 -2.62 -13.54
C ALA A 168 19.52 -2.11 -14.73
N ALA A 169 19.21 -2.52 -15.96
CA ALA A 169 19.89 -2.00 -17.15
C ALA A 169 19.57 -0.50 -17.33
N GLY A 170 20.56 0.35 -17.07
CA GLY A 170 20.42 1.80 -17.09
C GLY A 170 20.04 2.38 -15.72
N GLU A 171 18.97 3.17 -15.65
CA GLU A 171 18.38 3.63 -14.39
C GLU A 171 17.42 2.54 -13.87
N PRO A 172 17.61 2.01 -12.64
CA PRO A 172 16.77 0.91 -12.14
C PRO A 172 15.28 1.29 -12.04
N HIS A 173 14.41 0.45 -12.59
CA HIS A 173 12.97 0.68 -12.60
C HIS A 173 12.18 -0.63 -12.48
N ALA A 174 10.97 -0.53 -11.93
CA ALA A 174 10.06 -1.65 -11.84
C ALA A 174 9.53 -2.03 -13.23
N VAL A 175 9.38 -3.32 -13.46
CA VAL A 175 8.74 -3.95 -14.61
C VAL A 175 7.95 -5.17 -14.14
N VAL A 176 7.07 -5.68 -14.98
CA VAL A 176 6.33 -6.93 -14.74
C VAL A 176 6.39 -7.85 -15.96
N PRO A 177 6.35 -9.18 -15.75
CA PRO A 177 6.28 -10.14 -16.85
C PRO A 177 5.00 -9.96 -17.66
N PRO A 178 4.96 -10.46 -18.91
CA PRO A 178 3.72 -10.57 -19.66
C PRO A 178 2.70 -11.45 -18.94
N GLU A 179 1.41 -11.23 -19.23
CA GLU A 179 0.33 -12.06 -18.69
C GLU A 179 0.52 -13.54 -19.07
N GLY A 180 0.21 -14.44 -18.12
CA GLY A 180 0.29 -15.90 -18.31
C GLY A 180 1.68 -16.50 -18.06
N TRP A 181 2.69 -15.67 -17.78
CA TRP A 181 4.01 -16.16 -17.39
C TRP A 181 4.01 -16.78 -16.00
N THR A 182 4.79 -17.83 -15.82
CA THR A 182 4.91 -18.55 -14.55
C THR A 182 6.18 -18.18 -13.81
N GLU A 183 6.15 -18.32 -12.49
CA GLU A 183 7.30 -18.14 -11.62
C GLU A 183 7.83 -19.51 -11.17
N SER A 184 9.14 -19.71 -11.28
CA SER A 184 9.84 -20.87 -10.75
C SER A 184 10.94 -20.44 -9.79
N TRP A 185 10.86 -20.91 -8.55
CA TRP A 185 11.83 -20.64 -7.50
C TRP A 185 12.70 -21.89 -7.32
N ASN A 186 13.98 -21.78 -7.70
CA ASN A 186 14.95 -22.88 -7.67
C ASN A 186 15.98 -22.69 -6.56
#